data_AF-A0A6A6DEK7-F1
#
_entry.id   AF-A0A6A6DEK7-F1
#
_cell.length_a   1.000
_cell.length_b   1.000
_cell.length_c   1.000
_cell.angle_alpha   90.00
_cell.angle_beta   90.00
_cell.angle_gamma   90.00
#
_symmetry.space_group_name_H-M   'P 1'
#
loop_
_entity.id
_entity.type
_entity.pdbx_description
1 polymer ?
#
loop_
_entity_poly.entity_id
_entity_poly.type
_entity_poly.pdbx_seq_one_letter_code
_entity_poly.pdbx_strand_id
1 'polypeptide(L)'
;LHMYAWVNYYKKGPLNFYSEDDSLNKLLLTPKPPGKPRKKKNESWEQYGKRLTDWEASRPPEVELQITGAHMTQEYYIKKLLPDYIKALGDARLGDSSKSYYLMEDHDPSHGTKTTHNIAYRIKDESWISRIAHPPQSPDLNPTEGMWNILLQRTEQ
;
A
#
# COMPACT_ATOMS: atom_id res chain seq x y z
N LEU A 1 8.59 -10.61 6.98
CA LEU A 1 9.08 -9.36 7.61
C LEU A 1 9.13 -8.30 6.53
N HIS A 2 8.34 -7.25 6.64
CA HIS A 2 8.42 -6.11 5.73
C HIS A 2 9.07 -4.96 6.51
N MET A 3 9.88 -4.13 5.84
CA MET A 3 10.55 -2.98 6.46
C MET A 3 10.55 -1.78 5.54
N TYR A 4 10.75 -0.59 6.10
CA TYR A 4 10.93 0.64 5.33
C TYR A 4 11.94 1.57 6.00
N ALA A 5 12.64 2.32 5.17
CA ALA A 5 13.51 3.41 5.54
C ALA A 5 13.60 4.37 4.35
N TRP A 6 14.17 5.55 4.58
CA TRP A 6 14.54 6.46 3.51
C TRP A 6 15.96 6.96 3.71
N VAL A 7 16.60 7.34 2.61
CA VAL A 7 17.91 7.98 2.63
C VAL A 7 17.95 9.05 1.56
N ASN A 8 18.61 10.16 1.87
CA ASN A 8 19.01 11.16 0.89
C ASN A 8 20.49 11.50 1.09
N TYR A 9 21.01 12.42 0.29
CA TYR A 9 22.43 12.78 0.33
C TYR A 9 22.91 13.28 1.71
N TYR A 10 22.03 13.93 2.49
CA TYR A 10 22.38 14.59 3.74
C TYR A 10 22.01 13.78 4.99
N LYS A 11 20.95 12.97 4.92
CA LYS A 11 20.31 12.34 6.07
C LYS A 11 19.79 10.95 5.70
N LYS A 12 19.72 10.11 6.72
CA LYS A 12 19.00 8.83 6.69
C LYS A 12 17.86 8.84 7.70
N GLY A 13 16.73 8.27 7.31
CA GLY A 13 15.59 8.04 8.19
C GLY A 13 15.81 6.83 9.11
N PRO A 14 14.95 6.68 10.14
CA PRO A 14 14.92 5.46 10.95
C PRO A 14 14.49 4.25 10.09
N LEU A 15 15.03 3.08 10.44
CA LEU A 15 14.56 1.80 9.90
C LEU A 15 13.37 1.34 10.75
N ASN A 16 12.23 1.14 10.10
CA ASN A 16 10.99 0.71 10.74
C ASN A 16 10.48 -0.57 10.10
N PHE A 17 9.70 -1.34 10.86
CA PHE A 17 9.05 -2.56 10.42
C PHE A 17 7.55 -2.34 10.34
N TYR A 18 6.88 -2.98 9.37
CA TYR A 18 5.43 -3.04 9.41
C TYR A 18 5.02 -3.99 10.52
N SER A 19 4.17 -3.51 11.42
CA SER A 19 3.57 -4.36 12.45
C SER A 19 2.24 -4.93 11.96
N GLU A 20 1.99 -6.19 12.28
CA GLU A 20 0.66 -6.81 12.16
C GLU A 20 -0.31 -6.19 13.17
N ASP A 21 0.21 -5.59 14.25
CA ASP A 21 -0.57 -4.89 15.28
C ASP A 21 -0.86 -3.42 14.94
N ASP A 22 -0.35 -2.89 13.82
CA ASP A 22 -0.68 -1.52 13.43
C ASP A 22 -2.14 -1.46 12.98
N SER A 23 -2.98 -0.82 13.78
CA SER A 23 -4.41 -0.59 13.49
C SER A 23 -4.72 0.03 12.11
N LEU A 24 -3.74 0.66 11.47
CA LEU A 24 -3.84 1.22 10.11
C LEU A 24 -3.48 0.22 9.02
N ASN A 25 -2.77 -0.84 9.39
CA ASN A 25 -2.49 -1.98 8.53
C ASN A 25 -3.68 -2.92 8.51
N LYS A 26 -4.87 -2.38 8.16
CA LYS A 26 -6.10 -3.16 7.99
C LYS A 26 -5.94 -4.09 6.80
N LEU A 27 -5.31 -5.22 7.08
CA LEU A 27 -5.70 -6.56 6.71
C LEU A 27 -6.98 -6.62 5.85
N LEU A 28 -6.82 -7.19 4.65
CA LEU A 28 -7.83 -7.23 3.58
C LEU A 28 -9.24 -7.47 4.14
N LEU A 29 -10.18 -6.60 3.75
CA LEU A 29 -11.59 -6.78 4.11
C LEU A 29 -12.05 -8.16 3.67
N THR A 30 -12.71 -8.90 4.57
CA THR A 30 -13.37 -10.16 4.23
C THR A 30 -14.27 -9.94 3.01
N PRO A 31 -14.29 -10.89 2.04
CA PRO A 31 -15.12 -10.76 0.86
C PRO A 31 -16.57 -10.50 1.26
N LYS A 32 -17.15 -9.41 0.74
CA LYS A 32 -18.55 -9.09 1.07
C LYS A 32 -19.43 -10.21 0.52
N PRO A 33 -20.36 -10.76 1.34
CA PRO A 33 -21.30 -11.74 0.84
C PRO A 33 -22.18 -11.11 -0.25
N PRO A 34 -22.75 -11.94 -1.15
CA PRO A 34 -23.70 -11.46 -2.14
C PRO A 34 -24.86 -10.72 -1.43
N GLY A 35 -25.36 -9.65 -2.05
CA GLY A 35 -26.41 -8.83 -1.46
C GLY A 35 -27.68 -9.62 -1.15
N LYS A 36 -28.34 -9.31 -0.01
CA LYS A 36 -29.59 -9.96 0.41
C LYS A 36 -30.65 -9.86 -0.70
N PRO A 37 -31.28 -10.98 -1.12
CA PRO A 37 -32.28 -10.97 -2.17
C PRO A 37 -33.46 -10.08 -1.77
N ARG A 38 -33.91 -9.23 -2.70
CA ARG A 38 -35.15 -8.46 -2.56
C ARG A 38 -36.30 -9.23 -3.24
N LYS A 39 -37.51 -9.09 -2.69
CA LYS A 39 -38.73 -9.67 -3.28
C LYS A 39 -39.00 -9.02 -4.65
N LYS A 40 -39.22 -9.85 -5.67
CA LYS A 40 -39.58 -9.38 -7.02
C LYS A 40 -41.09 -9.13 -7.11
N LYS A 41 -41.52 -8.27 -8.04
CA LYS A 41 -42.93 -7.90 -8.23
C LYS A 41 -43.84 -9.09 -8.59
N ASN A 42 -43.31 -10.05 -9.34
CA ASN A 42 -44.07 -11.20 -9.87
C ASN A 42 -43.76 -12.51 -9.13
N GLU A 43 -43.27 -12.42 -7.89
CA GLU A 43 -42.81 -13.55 -7.09
C GLU A 43 -43.76 -13.82 -5.93
N SER A 44 -44.09 -15.10 -5.71
CA SER A 44 -44.88 -15.51 -4.55
C SER A 44 -44.07 -15.40 -3.26
N TRP A 45 -44.75 -15.34 -2.11
CA TRP A 45 -44.08 -15.30 -0.81
C TRP A 45 -43.23 -16.56 -0.55
N GLU A 46 -43.67 -17.73 -1.02
CA GLU A 46 -42.94 -18.98 -0.89
C GLU A 46 -41.65 -19.01 -1.72
N GLN A 47 -41.71 -18.51 -2.96
CA GLN A 47 -40.55 -18.41 -3.84
C GLN A 47 -39.49 -17.45 -3.26
N TYR A 48 -39.95 -16.33 -2.70
CA TYR A 48 -39.09 -15.39 -1.98
C TYR A 48 -38.46 -16.03 -0.74
N GLY A 49 -39.25 -16.76 0.06
CA GLY A 49 -38.78 -17.48 1.23
C GLY A 49 -37.68 -18.48 0.89
N LYS A 50 -37.88 -19.32 -0.15
CA LYS A 50 -36.88 -20.29 -0.60
C LYS A 50 -35.56 -19.63 -1.00
N ARG A 51 -35.61 -18.53 -1.76
CA ARG A 51 -34.40 -17.76 -2.13
C ARG A 51 -33.70 -17.14 -0.93
N LEU A 52 -34.45 -16.77 0.11
CA LEU A 52 -33.88 -16.23 1.34
C LEU A 52 -33.09 -17.32 2.07
N THR A 53 -33.67 -18.52 2.18
CA THR A 53 -33.02 -19.69 2.80
C THR A 53 -31.78 -20.13 2.01
N ASP A 54 -31.88 -20.21 0.67
CA ASP A 54 -30.75 -20.54 -0.19
C ASP A 54 -29.62 -19.48 -0.08
N TRP A 55 -29.99 -18.20 0.09
CA TRP A 55 -29.04 -17.11 0.31
C TRP A 55 -28.37 -17.21 1.69
N GLU A 56 -29.13 -17.51 2.75
CA GLU A 56 -28.59 -17.73 4.10
C GLU A 56 -27.63 -18.92 4.13
N ALA A 57 -27.96 -20.01 3.44
CA ALA A 57 -27.13 -21.21 3.35
C ALA A 57 -25.86 -21.04 2.48
N SER A 58 -25.89 -20.11 1.52
CA SER A 58 -24.73 -19.79 0.66
C SER A 58 -23.82 -18.70 1.24
N ARG A 59 -24.11 -18.18 2.44
CA ARG A 59 -23.21 -17.27 3.13
C ARG A 59 -21.88 -17.99 3.38
N PRO A 60 -20.73 -17.40 2.99
CA PRO A 60 -19.44 -17.95 3.35
C PRO A 60 -19.38 -18.13 4.88
N PRO A 61 -18.84 -19.23 5.39
CA PRO A 61 -18.53 -19.34 6.82
C PRO A 61 -17.64 -18.17 7.24
N GLU A 62 -17.77 -17.75 8.49
CA GLU A 62 -16.90 -16.71 9.05
C GLU A 62 -15.48 -17.27 9.11
N VAL A 63 -14.66 -16.90 8.13
CA VAL A 63 -13.26 -17.27 8.08
C VAL A 63 -12.51 -16.28 8.96
N GLU A 64 -11.96 -16.75 10.08
CA GLU A 64 -10.88 -16.05 10.76
C GLU A 64 -9.68 -16.02 9.81
N LEU A 65 -9.58 -14.93 9.04
CA LEU A 65 -8.41 -14.69 8.21
C LEU A 65 -7.23 -14.40 9.15
N GLN A 66 -6.45 -15.44 9.46
CA GLN A 66 -5.11 -15.26 9.98
C GLN A 66 -4.25 -14.69 8.85
N ILE A 67 -4.27 -13.36 8.70
CA ILE A 67 -3.41 -12.73 7.73
C ILE A 67 -2.03 -12.74 8.32
N THR A 68 -1.26 -13.72 7.87
CA THR A 68 0.16 -13.87 8.15
C THR A 68 0.88 -12.94 7.20
N GLY A 69 1.58 -11.94 7.73
CA GLY A 69 2.31 -10.94 6.96
C GLY A 69 1.60 -9.60 6.83
N ALA A 70 2.20 -8.58 7.43
CA ALA A 70 1.86 -7.18 7.23
C ALA A 70 2.12 -6.72 5.78
N HIS A 71 1.07 -6.53 4.97
CA HIS A 71 1.20 -6.00 3.59
C HIS A 71 1.11 -4.47 3.57
N MET A 72 1.92 -3.82 2.73
CA MET A 72 1.77 -2.39 2.48
C MET A 72 0.50 -2.11 1.68
N THR A 73 -0.50 -1.50 2.30
CA THR A 73 -1.64 -0.93 1.57
C THR A 73 -1.34 0.50 1.15
N GLN A 74 -2.00 0.98 0.10
CA GLN A 74 -1.89 2.39 -0.30
C GLN A 74 -2.31 3.35 0.82
N GLU A 75 -3.33 3.00 1.61
CA GLU A 75 -3.77 3.80 2.75
C GLU A 75 -2.67 3.88 3.83
N TYR A 76 -2.02 2.76 4.12
CA TYR A 76 -0.89 2.71 5.05
C TYR A 76 0.26 3.60 4.57
N TYR A 77 0.67 3.43 3.31
CA TYR A 77 1.73 4.20 2.68
C TYR A 77 1.50 5.72 2.84
N ILE A 78 0.29 6.18 2.52
CA ILE A 78 -0.07 7.61 2.57
C ILE A 78 -0.07 8.16 3.99
N LYS A 79 -0.52 7.36 4.96
CA LYS A 79 -0.65 7.83 6.34
C LYS A 79 0.64 7.75 7.14
N LYS A 80 1.53 6.81 6.80
CA LYS A 80 2.71 6.49 7.60
C LYS A 80 4.02 6.87 6.93
N LEU A 81 4.21 6.56 5.65
CA LEU A 81 5.50 6.71 4.98
C LEU A 81 5.61 8.02 4.20
N LEU A 82 4.58 8.32 3.39
CA LEU A 82 4.59 9.48 2.52
C LEU A 82 4.78 10.81 3.27
N PRO A 83 4.21 11.05 4.47
CA PRO A 83 4.44 12.28 5.22
C PRO A 83 5.90 12.48 5.62
N ASP A 84 6.58 11.40 6.01
CA ASP A 84 8.01 11.44 6.33
C ASP A 84 8.85 11.78 5.10
N TYR A 85 8.48 11.25 3.94
CA TYR A 85 9.17 11.53 2.67
C TYR A 85 8.96 12.97 2.23
N ILE A 86 7.74 13.50 2.35
CA ILE A 86 7.42 14.91 2.09
C ILE A 86 8.27 15.80 2.99
N LYS A 87 8.34 15.49 4.29
CA LYS A 87 9.15 16.24 5.24
C LYS A 87 10.64 16.17 4.90
N ALA A 88 11.16 14.97 4.60
CA ALA A 88 12.57 14.79 4.26
C ALA A 88 12.98 15.56 3.00
N LEU A 89 12.12 15.58 1.98
CA LEU A 89 12.32 16.36 0.76
C LEU A 89 12.22 17.87 1.02
N GLY A 90 11.26 18.29 1.86
CA GLY A 90 11.14 19.69 2.29
C GLY A 90 12.39 20.18 3.02
N ASP A 91 12.87 19.40 4.00
CA ASP A 91 14.09 19.70 4.76
C ASP A 91 15.32 19.76 3.82
N ALA A 92 15.40 18.88 2.82
CA ALA A 92 16.50 18.88 1.85
C ALA A 92 16.47 20.13 0.94
N ARG A 93 15.28 20.53 0.47
CA ARG A 93 15.09 21.75 -0.33
C ARG A 93 15.45 23.01 0.43
N LEU A 94 15.14 23.06 1.73
CA LEU A 94 15.52 24.17 2.60
C LEU A 94 17.03 24.20 2.86
N GLY A 95 17.67 23.03 2.95
CA GLY A 95 19.12 22.91 3.18
C GLY A 95 19.97 23.30 1.97
N ASP A 96 19.55 22.92 0.77
CA ASP A 96 20.20 23.32 -0.49
C ASP A 96 19.16 23.45 -1.60
N SER A 97 18.74 24.69 -1.83
CA SER A 97 17.74 25.05 -2.85
C SER A 97 18.30 25.09 -4.27
N SER A 98 19.63 24.97 -4.44
CA SER A 98 20.27 24.94 -5.76
C SER A 98 20.09 23.59 -6.47
N LYS A 99 19.68 22.56 -5.73
CA LYS A 99 19.53 21.19 -6.22
C LYS A 99 18.07 20.84 -6.46
N SER A 100 17.85 20.00 -7.46
CA SER A 100 16.57 19.33 -7.67
C SER A 100 16.58 17.99 -6.94
N TYR A 101 15.53 17.73 -6.16
CA TYR A 101 15.34 16.50 -5.42
C TYR A 101 14.25 15.66 -6.07
N TYR A 102 14.54 14.38 -6.23
CA TYR A 102 13.62 13.42 -6.83
C TYR A 102 13.38 12.25 -5.88
N LEU A 103 12.13 11.82 -5.80
CA LEU A 103 11.74 10.60 -5.11
C LEU A 103 11.93 9.40 -6.05
N MET A 104 12.68 8.40 -5.57
CA MET A 104 12.87 7.10 -6.21
C MET A 104 12.29 6.04 -5.29
N GLU A 105 11.42 5.19 -5.83
CA GLU A 105 10.72 4.11 -5.13
C GLU A 105 10.55 2.96 -6.11
N ASP A 106 10.33 1.74 -5.61
CA ASP A 106 10.00 0.60 -6.47
C ASP A 106 8.59 0.78 -7.09
N HIS A 107 8.23 -0.14 -7.99
CA HIS A 107 6.95 -0.11 -8.67
C HIS A 107 5.82 -0.77 -7.86
N ASP A 108 5.91 -0.82 -6.53
CA ASP A 108 4.86 -1.40 -5.70
C ASP A 108 3.50 -0.72 -5.93
N PRO A 109 2.39 -1.46 -6.08
CA PRO A 109 1.09 -0.88 -6.36
C PRO A 109 0.61 0.14 -5.31
N SER A 110 1.03 0.01 -4.05
CA SER A 110 0.67 0.92 -2.95
C SER A 110 1.19 2.34 -3.18
N HIS A 111 2.32 2.49 -3.88
CA HIS A 111 2.95 3.77 -4.22
C HIS A 111 2.15 4.58 -5.24
N GLY A 112 1.11 3.98 -5.84
CA GLY A 112 0.24 4.67 -6.78
C GLY A 112 0.84 4.87 -8.17
N THR A 113 1.74 3.97 -8.58
CA THR A 113 2.47 4.05 -9.86
C THR A 113 1.64 3.66 -11.08
N LYS A 114 0.55 2.91 -10.89
CA LYS A 114 -0.30 2.39 -11.97
C LYS A 114 -1.20 3.43 -12.64
N THR A 115 -1.60 4.46 -11.92
CA THR A 115 -2.53 5.49 -12.42
C THR A 115 -2.18 6.86 -11.87
N THR A 116 -2.57 7.93 -12.56
CA THR A 116 -2.40 9.31 -12.05
C THR A 116 -3.56 9.77 -11.16
N HIS A 117 -4.64 8.98 -11.09
CA HIS A 117 -5.89 9.33 -10.41
C HIS A 117 -6.00 8.77 -8.99
N ASN A 118 -5.05 7.94 -8.55
CA ASN A 118 -5.09 7.41 -7.19
C ASN A 118 -4.56 8.41 -6.17
N ILE A 119 -4.93 8.20 -4.91
CA ILE A 119 -4.69 9.17 -3.85
C ILE A 119 -3.19 9.34 -3.51
N ALA A 120 -2.38 8.29 -3.62
CA ALA A 120 -0.93 8.40 -3.39
C ALA A 120 -0.27 9.26 -4.47
N TYR A 121 -0.64 9.06 -5.73
CA TYR A 121 -0.15 9.88 -6.84
C TYR A 121 -0.50 11.36 -6.63
N ARG A 122 -1.76 11.64 -6.29
CA ARG A 122 -2.27 13.00 -6.08
C ARG A 122 -1.57 13.71 -4.92
N ILE A 123 -1.39 13.04 -3.78
CA ILE A 123 -0.71 13.65 -2.63
C ILE A 123 0.74 13.99 -2.95
N LYS A 124 1.44 13.13 -3.71
CA LYS A 124 2.81 13.43 -4.19
C LYS A 124 2.82 14.69 -5.07
N ASP A 125 1.85 14.80 -5.97
CA ASP A 125 1.71 15.95 -6.89
C ASP A 125 1.40 17.25 -6.13
N GLU A 126 0.39 17.20 -5.24
CA GLU A 126 -0.03 18.30 -4.36
C GLU A 126 1.09 18.72 -3.39
N SER A 127 2.01 17.81 -3.05
CA SER A 127 3.21 18.06 -2.23
C SER A 127 4.46 18.42 -3.04
N TRP A 128 4.30 18.63 -4.35
CA TRP A 128 5.35 19.05 -5.29
C TRP A 128 6.53 18.08 -5.31
N ILE A 129 6.26 16.77 -5.21
CA ILE A 129 7.28 15.74 -5.26
C ILE A 129 7.57 15.37 -6.72
N SER A 130 8.76 15.75 -7.19
CA SER A 130 9.32 15.23 -8.43
C SER A 130 9.67 13.75 -8.25
N ARG A 131 9.30 12.92 -9.22
CA ARG A 131 9.52 11.46 -9.20
C ARG A 131 10.42 11.07 -10.37
N ILE A 132 11.29 10.08 -10.17
CA ILE A 132 12.03 9.47 -11.27
C ILE A 132 11.12 8.47 -11.99
N ALA A 133 11.08 8.57 -13.32
CA ALA A 133 10.48 7.53 -14.14
C ALA A 133 11.42 6.32 -14.13
N HIS A 134 10.98 5.23 -13.49
CA HIS A 134 11.75 3.98 -13.44
C HIS A 134 11.12 2.94 -14.38
N PRO A 135 11.91 2.30 -15.27
CA PRO A 135 11.38 1.29 -16.17
C PRO A 135 10.89 0.05 -15.40
N PRO A 136 9.79 -0.59 -15.84
CA PRO A 136 9.34 -1.84 -15.26
C PRO A 136 10.41 -2.93 -15.30
N GLN A 137 10.42 -3.82 -14.32
CA GLN A 137 11.29 -5.01 -14.28
C GLN A 137 12.80 -4.71 -14.43
N SER A 138 13.26 -3.54 -13.98
CA SER A 138 14.67 -3.12 -14.08
C SER A 138 15.31 -2.92 -12.70
N PRO A 139 15.38 -3.97 -11.85
CA PRO A 139 15.87 -3.85 -10.46
C PRO A 139 17.33 -3.38 -10.39
N ASP A 140 18.13 -3.67 -11.41
CA ASP A 140 19.52 -3.20 -11.58
C ASP A 140 19.64 -1.67 -11.67
N LEU A 141 18.60 -0.98 -12.14
CA LEU A 141 18.52 0.47 -12.21
C LEU A 141 17.89 1.11 -10.96
N ASN A 142 17.55 0.31 -9.94
CA ASN A 142 16.99 0.79 -8.69
C ASN A 142 18.05 0.73 -7.58
N PRO A 143 18.56 1.87 -7.08
CA PRO A 143 19.55 1.89 -6.00
C PRO A 143 19.08 1.16 -4.73
N THR A 144 17.76 1.11 -4.50
CA THR A 144 17.16 0.39 -3.38
C THR A 144 17.45 -1.12 -3.43
N GLU A 145 17.40 -1.74 -4.60
CA GLU A 145 17.75 -3.16 -4.79
C GLU A 145 19.24 -3.41 -4.55
N GLY A 146 20.09 -2.48 -4.98
CA GLY A 146 21.52 -2.53 -4.65
C GLY A 146 21.79 -2.52 -3.14
N MET A 147 21.06 -1.68 -2.39
CA MET A 147 21.13 -1.66 -0.93
C MET A 147 20.64 -2.97 -0.31
N TRP A 148 19.55 -3.55 -0.83
CA TRP A 148 19.05 -4.84 -0.37
C TRP A 148 20.07 -5.97 -0.58
N ASN A 149 20.72 -6.03 -1.75
CA ASN A 149 21.74 -7.03 -2.03
C ASN A 149 22.92 -6.95 -1.04
N ILE A 150 23.35 -5.74 -0.69
CA ILE A 150 24.41 -5.55 0.32
C ILE A 150 23.95 -6.02 1.70
N LEU A 151 22.70 -5.75 2.08
CA LEU A 151 22.15 -6.21 3.35
C LEU A 151 22.04 -7.75 3.39
N LEU A 152 21.54 -8.37 2.32
CA LEU A 152 21.40 -9.81 2.20
C LEU A 152 22.75 -10.52 2.38
N GLN A 153 23.78 -10.06 1.66
CA GLN A 153 25.15 -10.59 1.77
C GLN A 153 25.72 -10.52 3.20
N ARG A 154 25.28 -9.55 4.01
CA ARG A 154 25.73 -9.39 5.40
C ARG A 154 24.94 -10.21 6.40
N THR A 155 23.69 -10.55 6.08
CA THR A 155 22.82 -11.37 6.94
C THR A 155 22.95 -12.87 6.70
N GLU A 156 23.52 -13.26 5.55
CA GLU A 156 23.82 -14.66 5.22
C GLU A 156 25.17 -15.16 5.80
N GLN A 157 25.90 -14.30 6.53
CA GLN A 157 27.11 -14.64 7.29
C GLN A 157 26.76 -15.04 8.72
#